data_AF-A0A968MEJ7-F1
#
_entry.id   AF-A0A968MEJ7-F1
#
_cell.length_a   1.000
_cell.length_b   1.000
_cell.length_c   1.000
_cell.angle_alpha   90.00
_cell.angle_beta   90.00
_cell.angle_gamma   90.00
#
_symmetry.space_group_name_H-M   'P 1'
#
loop_
_entity.id
_entity.type
_entity.pdbx_description
1 polymer ?
#
loop_
_entity_poly.entity_id
_entity_poly.type
_entity_poly.pdbx_seq_one_letter_code
_entity_poly.pdbx_strand_id
1 'polypeptide(L)'
;MLTIGIDASRVAVAQRTGTERYSYELLQALLHLDQLNRYTLYTNGIPANLPALPDNATLRSISFPRLWTHLRLGWEVQRHPPDVLFIPAHVVPLLRPPRKVQTV
;
A
#
# COMPACT_ATOMS: atom_id res chain seq x y z
N MET A 1 9.29 -16.87 -1.36
CA MET A 1 8.73 -15.61 -1.87
C MET A 1 7.63 -15.17 -0.93
N LEU A 2 7.65 -13.92 -0.47
CA LEU A 2 6.60 -13.37 0.40
C LEU A 2 5.61 -12.55 -0.43
N THR A 3 4.39 -12.45 0.08
CA THR A 3 3.36 -11.54 -0.41
C THR A 3 3.36 -10.31 0.49
N ILE A 4 3.66 -9.15 -0.07
CA ILE A 4 3.75 -7.88 0.62
C ILE A 4 2.57 -7.00 0.21
N GLY A 5 1.73 -6.66 1.19
CA GLY A 5 0.69 -5.66 1.03
C GLY A 5 1.25 -4.26 1.28
N ILE A 6 0.95 -3.32 0.39
CA ILE A 6 1.34 -1.91 0.56
C ILE A 6 0.09 -1.04 0.59
N ASP A 7 -0.05 -0.20 1.62
CA ASP A 7 -1.03 0.87 1.61
C ASP A 7 -0.56 2.01 0.69
N ALA A 8 -1.17 2.09 -0.51
CA ALA A 8 -0.91 3.11 -1.51
C ALA A 8 -2.05 4.15 -1.59
N SER A 9 -2.97 4.17 -0.61
CA SER A 9 -4.13 5.06 -0.61
C SER A 9 -3.77 6.55 -0.59
N ARG A 10 -2.62 6.91 -0.02
CA ARG A 10 -2.07 8.28 0.03
C ARG A 10 -1.15 8.62 -1.13
N VAL A 11 -0.47 7.61 -1.71
CA VAL A 11 0.34 7.77 -2.93
C VAL A 11 -0.54 8.13 -4.14
N ALA A 12 -1.81 7.71 -4.09
CA ALA A 12 -2.81 7.89 -5.12
C ALA A 12 -3.47 9.30 -5.19
N VAL A 13 -3.19 10.19 -4.23
CA VAL A 13 -3.91 11.48 -4.10
C VAL A 13 -3.19 12.58 -4.91
N ALA A 14 -3.96 13.32 -5.71
CA ALA A 14 -3.45 14.24 -6.74
C ALA A 14 -2.70 15.47 -6.21
N GLN A 15 -2.82 15.82 -4.93
CA GLN A 15 -2.13 16.97 -4.35
C GLN A 15 -0.85 16.53 -3.65
N ARG A 16 0.29 16.86 -4.27
CA ARG A 16 1.65 16.58 -3.76
C ARG A 16 2.10 17.76 -2.91
N THR A 17 1.85 17.73 -1.60
CA THR A 17 2.25 18.82 -0.69
C THR A 17 3.45 18.45 0.19
N GLY A 18 3.88 17.19 0.20
CA GLY A 18 5.13 16.76 0.84
C GLY A 18 5.32 15.24 0.86
N THR A 19 4.89 14.59 1.95
CA THR A 19 5.05 13.15 2.24
C THR A 19 4.48 12.21 1.16
N GLU A 20 3.59 12.70 0.30
CA GLU A 20 3.09 11.96 -0.86
C GLU A 20 4.19 11.69 -1.90
N ARG A 21 5.10 12.66 -2.12
CA ARG A 21 6.22 12.48 -3.04
C ARG A 21 7.21 11.45 -2.50
N TYR A 22 7.55 11.52 -1.22
CA TYR A 22 8.40 10.51 -0.57
C TYR A 22 7.81 9.11 -0.74
N SER A 23 6.51 8.94 -0.44
CA SER A 23 5.85 7.64 -0.53
C SER A 23 5.78 7.11 -1.96
N TYR A 24 5.61 8.00 -2.94
CA TYR A 24 5.66 7.66 -4.37
C TYR A 24 7.05 7.17 -4.79
N GLU A 25 8.09 7.96 -4.50
CA GLU A 25 9.47 7.63 -4.87
C GLU A 25 9.94 6.35 -4.17
N LEU A 26 9.57 6.16 -2.90
CA LEU A 26 9.87 4.94 -2.13
C LEU A 26 9.17 3.72 -2.71
N LEU A 27 7.88 3.83 -3.06
CA LEU A 27 7.14 2.75 -3.70
C LEU A 27 7.77 2.40 -5.06
N GLN A 28 8.09 3.41 -5.87
CA GLN A 28 8.73 3.22 -7.17
C GLN A 28 10.09 2.51 -7.04
N ALA A 29 10.94 2.98 -6.12
CA ALA A 29 12.24 2.39 -5.87
C ALA A 29 12.12 0.94 -5.36
N LEU A 30 11.19 0.68 -4.44
CA LEU A 30 10.96 -0.66 -3.88
C LEU A 30 10.52 -1.64 -4.97
N LEU A 31 9.53 -1.27 -5.78
CA LEU A 31 9.03 -2.11 -6.88
C LEU A 31 10.09 -2.32 -7.97
N HIS A 32 10.99 -1.37 -8.16
CA HIS A 32 12.08 -1.52 -9.12
C HIS A 32 13.17 -2.49 -8.61
N LEU A 33 13.55 -2.37 -7.33
CA LEU A 33 14.66 -3.13 -6.75
C LEU A 33 14.30 -4.57 -6.37
N ASP A 34 13.09 -4.82 -5.88
CA ASP A 34 12.68 -6.15 -5.44
C ASP A 34 11.88 -6.89 -6.50
N GLN A 35 12.51 -7.90 -7.09
CA GLN A 35 11.91 -8.82 -8.07
C GLN A 35 11.60 -10.21 -7.46
N LEU A 36 11.88 -10.41 -6.17
CA LEU A 36 11.74 -11.71 -5.49
C LEU A 36 10.40 -11.85 -4.77
N ASN A 37 9.87 -10.76 -4.22
CA ASN A 37 8.59 -10.77 -3.53
C ASN A 37 7.43 -10.36 -4.44
N ARG A 38 6.20 -10.71 -4.04
CA ARG A 38 4.98 -10.32 -4.74
C ARG A 38 4.31 -9.18 -4.00
N TYR A 39 3.84 -8.18 -4.74
CA TYR A 39 3.26 -6.97 -4.18
C TYR A 39 1.77 -6.84 -4.49
N THR A 40 1.00 -6.42 -3.49
CA THR A 40 -0.38 -5.95 -3.66
C THR A 40 -0.49 -4.53 -3.14
N LEU A 41 -0.77 -3.58 -4.04
CA LEU A 41 -0.95 -2.18 -3.71
C LEU A 41 -2.43 -1.91 -3.45
N TYR A 42 -2.78 -1.51 -2.23
CA TYR A 42 -4.15 -1.17 -1.86
C TYR A 42 -4.40 0.32 -2.02
N THR A 43 -5.43 0.70 -2.78
CA THR A 43 -5.81 2.11 -2.97
C THR A 43 -7.27 2.35 -2.62
N ASN A 44 -7.58 3.57 -2.18
CA ASN A 44 -8.95 4.03 -1.97
C ASN A 44 -9.48 4.67 -3.26
N GLY A 45 -9.96 3.85 -4.19
CA GLY A 45 -10.33 4.30 -5.54
C GLY A 45 -9.20 4.21 -6.55
N ILE A 46 -9.51 4.55 -7.80
CA ILE A 46 -8.56 4.44 -8.90
C ILE A 46 -7.55 5.61 -8.76
N PRO A 47 -6.25 5.32 -8.60
CA PRO A 47 -5.24 6.36 -8.49
C PRO A 47 -5.15 7.16 -9.79
N ALA A 48 -5.08 8.49 -9.69
CA ALA A 48 -4.83 9.34 -10.86
C ALA A 48 -3.37 9.24 -11.36
N ASN A 49 -2.46 8.85 -10.46
CA ASN A 49 -1.05 8.65 -10.77
C ASN A 49 -0.52 7.49 -9.92
N LEU A 50 0.16 6.54 -10.55
CA LEU A 50 0.79 5.38 -9.93
C LEU A 50 2.10 5.10 -10.71
N PRO A 51 3.19 4.68 -10.04
CA PRO A 51 4.36 4.20 -10.77
C PRO A 51 3.99 3.01 -11.66
N ALA A 52 4.80 2.79 -12.70
CA ALA A 52 4.67 1.59 -13.54
C ALA A 52 4.79 0.34 -12.67
N LEU A 53 3.82 -0.57 -12.79
CA LEU A 53 3.78 -1.79 -12.00
C LEU A 53 4.60 -2.88 -12.72
N PRO A 54 5.61 -3.46 -12.07
CA PRO A 54 6.28 -4.66 -12.57
C PRO A 54 5.36 -5.89 -12.48
N ASP A 55 5.74 -6.99 -13.14
CA ASP A 55 4.93 -8.22 -13.21
C ASP A 55 4.65 -8.86 -11.83
N ASN A 56 5.52 -8.61 -10.86
CA ASN A 56 5.35 -9.08 -9.48
C ASN A 56 4.46 -8.15 -8.64
N ALA A 57 3.88 -7.08 -9.20
CA ALA A 57 3.03 -6.13 -8.50
C ALA A 57 1.61 -6.07 -9.08
N THR A 58 0.63 -6.02 -8.19
CA THR A 58 -0.80 -5.92 -8.55
C THR A 58 -1.47 -4.76 -7.83
N LEU A 59 -2.38 -4.07 -8.53
CA LEU A 59 -3.19 -3.00 -7.96
C LEU A 59 -4.54 -3.54 -7.50
N ARG A 60 -4.92 -3.22 -6.26
CA ARG A 60 -6.23 -3.54 -5.69
C ARG A 60 -6.91 -2.27 -5.19
N SER A 61 -7.82 -1.76 -6.01
CA SER A 61 -8.64 -0.59 -5.67
C SER A 61 -9.89 -1.01 -4.90
N ILE A 62 -10.05 -0.52 -3.67
CA ILE A 62 -11.16 -0.86 -2.77
C ILE A 62 -11.77 0.41 -2.16
N SER A 63 -12.56 1.17 -2.91
CA SER A 63 -13.11 2.45 -2.45
C SER A 63 -13.93 2.36 -1.15
N PHE A 64 -13.74 3.32 -0.24
CA PHE A 64 -14.58 3.51 0.94
C PHE A 64 -14.50 4.97 1.46
N PRO A 65 -15.64 5.61 1.81
CA PRO A 65 -15.69 7.07 2.00
C PRO A 65 -15.05 7.59 3.30
N ARG A 66 -15.01 6.81 4.39
CA ARG A 66 -14.41 7.23 5.69
C ARG A 66 -13.82 6.04 6.42
N LEU A 67 -12.77 6.25 7.23
CA LEU A 67 -12.11 5.18 8.01
C LEU A 67 -11.61 4.00 7.15
N TRP A 68 -11.24 4.29 5.89
CA TRP A 68 -10.81 3.28 4.92
C TRP A 68 -9.72 2.35 5.46
N THR A 69 -8.68 2.89 6.09
CA THR A 69 -7.55 2.13 6.65
C THR A 69 -7.98 1.12 7.71
N HIS A 70 -8.93 1.46 8.56
CA HIS A 70 -9.38 0.59 9.65
C HIS A 70 -10.49 -0.37 9.23
N LEU A 71 -11.47 0.12 8.49
CA LEU A 71 -12.66 -0.66 8.12
C LEU A 71 -12.44 -1.47 6.85
N ARG A 72 -11.91 -0.85 5.79
CA ARG A 72 -11.84 -1.46 4.47
C ARG A 72 -10.53 -2.20 4.25
N LEU A 73 -9.40 -1.52 4.43
CA LEU A 73 -8.08 -2.15 4.32
C LEU A 73 -7.89 -3.22 5.40
N GLY A 74 -8.24 -2.92 6.65
CA GLY A 74 -8.15 -3.88 7.75
C GLY A 74 -8.94 -5.18 7.49
N TRP A 75 -10.15 -5.07 6.95
CA TRP A 75 -10.97 -6.22 6.57
C TRP A 75 -10.41 -6.99 5.37
N GLU A 76 -9.90 -6.29 4.35
CA GLU A 76 -9.30 -6.92 3.17
C GLU A 76 -8.05 -7.72 3.56
N VAL A 77 -7.17 -7.12 4.38
CA VAL A 77 -5.97 -7.75 4.93
C VAL A 77 -6.32 -8.92 5.84
N GLN A 78 -7.47 -8.91 6.53
CA GLN A 78 -7.90 -10.08 7.31
C GLN A 78 -8.39 -11.24 6.44
N ARG A 79 -9.10 -10.95 5.34
CA ARG A 79 -9.61 -11.97 4.43
C ARG A 79 -8.52 -12.53 3.50
N HIS A 80 -7.58 -11.67 3.13
CA HIS A 80 -6.46 -11.98 2.23
C HIS A 80 -5.16 -11.50 2.89
N PRO A 81 -4.68 -12.19 3.94
CA PRO A 81 -3.52 -11.76 4.70
C PRO A 81 -2.23 -11.81 3.87
N PRO A 82 -1.53 -10.68 3.69
CA PRO A 82 -0.16 -10.70 3.21
C PRO A 82 0.77 -11.16 4.34
N ASP A 83 1.96 -11.64 3.96
CA ASP A 83 3.02 -11.97 4.91
C ASP A 83 3.54 -10.72 5.64
N VAL A 84 3.54 -9.58 4.93
CA VAL A 84 3.97 -8.27 5.44
C VAL A 84 2.99 -7.20 4.98
N LEU A 85 2.55 -6.32 5.88
CA LEU A 85 1.86 -5.09 5.54
C LEU A 85 2.80 -3.89 5.74
N PHE A 86 3.07 -3.15 4.66
CA PHE A 86 3.90 -1.95 4.63
C PHE A 86 3.03 -0.70 4.45
N ILE A 87 3.21 0.29 5.33
CA ILE A 87 2.39 1.51 5.35
C ILE A 87 3.33 2.73 5.41
N PRO A 88 3.68 3.34 4.26
CA PRO A 88 4.72 4.35 4.17
C PRO A 88 4.34 5.73 4.74
N ALA A 89 3.04 6.06 4.86
CA ALA A 89 2.56 7.44 5.05
C ALA A 89 1.61 7.69 6.27
N HIS A 90 1.78 6.95 7.37
CA HIS A 90 1.09 7.07 8.69
C HIS A 90 -0.15 6.18 9.00
N VAL A 91 -0.24 5.90 10.31
CA VAL A 91 -1.20 5.11 11.12
C VAL A 91 -1.34 3.63 10.73
N VAL A 92 -0.69 2.80 11.53
CA VAL A 92 -0.87 1.35 11.53
C VAL A 92 -2.34 1.01 11.90
N PRO A 93 -3.07 0.22 11.09
CA PRO A 93 -4.36 -0.32 11.49
C PRO A 93 -4.23 -1.08 12.81
N LEU A 94 -5.11 -0.79 13.77
CA LEU A 94 -5.16 -1.47 15.07
C LEU A 94 -5.29 -2.99 14.96
N LEU A 95 -5.91 -3.48 13.87
CA LEU A 95 -6.10 -4.90 13.63
C LEU A 95 -4.81 -5.52 13.05
N ARG A 96 -4.45 -6.70 13.57
CA ARG A 96 -3.10 -7.30 13.53
C ARG A 96 -2.84 -8.14 12.26
N PRO A 97 -2.02 -7.68 11.30
CA PRO A 97 -1.27 -8.57 10.41
C PRO A 97 -0.05 -9.19 11.12
N PRO A 98 0.48 -10.34 10.64
CA PRO A 98 1.51 -11.12 11.32
C PRO A 98 2.89 -10.43 11.41
N ARG A 99 3.24 -9.54 10.46
CA ARG A 99 4.45 -8.69 10.50
C ARG A 99 4.17 -7.31 9.89
N LYS A 100 4.72 -6.24 10.50
CA LYS A 100 4.53 -4.84 10.08
C LYS A 100 5.86 -4.11 9.95
N VAL A 101 6.00 -3.30 8.91
CA VAL A 101 7.13 -2.39 8.73
C VAL A 101 6.59 -0.97 8.56
N GLN A 102 7.15 -0.04 9.32
CA GLN A 102 6.81 1.38 9.26
C GLN A 102 8.11 2.18 9.10
N THR A 103 8.13 3.09 8.14
CA THR A 103 9.15 4.13 8.02
C THR A 103 8.67 5.40 8.73
N VAL A 104 9.58 6.06 9.47
CA VAL A 104 9.30 7.30 10.23
C VAL A 104 9.48 8.52 9.34
#